data_AF-A0A821T9Q5-F1
#
_entry.id   AF-A0A821T9Q5-F1
#
_cell.length_a   1.000
_cell.length_b   1.000
_cell.length_c   1.000
_cell.angle_alpha   90.00
_cell.angle_beta   90.00
_cell.angle_gamma   90.00
#
_symmetry.space_group_name_H-M   'P 1'
#
loop_
_entity.id
_entity.type
_entity.pdbx_description
1 polymer ?
#
loop_
_entity_poly.entity_id
_entity_poly.type
_entity_poly.pdbx_seq_one_letter_code
_entity_poly.pdbx_strand_id
1 'polypeptide(L)'
;MILYRTNDSEIILKSVESFVFHVGHCRFANAPIYSQHTTGDKHKFERIFRLHQILVATCFGPITYPLVSVLAFKQYSNGYLFE
;
A
#
# COMPACT_ATOMS: atom_id res chain seq x y z
N MET A 1 7.54 0.62 0.56
CA MET A 1 7.17 -0.76 0.21
C MET A 1 6.67 -0.78 -1.23
N ILE A 2 7.02 -1.77 -2.04
CA ILE A 2 6.53 -1.87 -3.43
C ILE A 2 5.26 -2.73 -3.41
N LEU A 3 4.16 -2.21 -3.96
CA LEU A 3 2.85 -2.86 -3.99
C LEU A 3 2.39 -3.06 -5.43
N TYR A 4 1.74 -4.19 -5.67
CA TYR A 4 1.01 -4.48 -6.91
C TYR A 4 -0.47 -4.67 -6.55
N ARG A 5 -1.37 -4.14 -7.37
CA ARG A 5 -2.81 -4.23 -7.14
C ARG A 5 -3.39 -5.46 -7.85
N THR A 6 -4.04 -6.33 -7.08
CA THR A 6 -4.83 -7.48 -7.54
C THR A 6 -6.14 -7.05 -8.21
N ASN A 7 -6.76 -7.96 -8.98
CA ASN A 7 -7.90 -7.69 -9.86
C ASN A 7 -9.27 -7.79 -9.17
N ASP A 8 -9.29 -7.95 -7.85
CA ASP A 8 -10.48 -8.44 -7.15
C ASP A 8 -11.52 -7.36 -6.85
N SER A 9 -11.18 -6.08 -7.01
CA SER A 9 -12.12 -4.98 -6.81
C SER A 9 -11.88 -3.80 -7.75
N GLU A 10 -12.97 -3.18 -8.21
CA GLU A 10 -12.95 -1.94 -9.00
C GLU A 10 -12.85 -0.67 -8.12
N ILE A 11 -12.67 -0.84 -6.81
CA ILE A 11 -12.71 0.27 -5.85
C ILE A 11 -11.52 1.21 -6.06
N ILE A 12 -11.79 2.50 -6.09
CA ILE A 12 -10.73 3.50 -6.19
C ILE A 12 -10.04 3.63 -4.82
N LEU A 13 -8.78 3.23 -4.75
CA LEU A 13 -7.95 3.35 -3.55
C LEU A 13 -7.22 4.70 -3.59
N LYS A 14 -7.56 5.59 -2.66
CA LYS A 14 -6.98 6.94 -2.63
C LYS A 14 -5.72 6.97 -1.75
N SER A 15 -4.80 7.88 -2.06
CA SER A 15 -3.69 8.20 -1.17
C SER A 15 -4.24 8.80 0.13
N VAL A 16 -3.55 8.57 1.25
CA VAL A 16 -3.93 9.05 2.60
C VAL A 16 -5.21 8.38 3.16
N GLU A 17 -5.74 7.37 2.47
CA GLU A 17 -6.76 6.47 3.04
C GLU A 17 -6.07 5.44 3.96
N SER A 18 -6.73 5.01 5.04
CA SER A 18 -6.14 4.09 6.01
C SER A 18 -6.18 2.64 5.51
N PHE A 19 -5.04 1.96 5.57
CA PHE A 19 -4.87 0.55 5.24
C PHE A 19 -4.23 -0.19 6.42
N VAL A 20 -4.54 -1.47 6.54
CA VAL A 20 -3.85 -2.38 7.46
C VAL A 20 -2.70 -3.02 6.71
N PHE A 21 -1.47 -2.73 7.13
CA PHE A 21 -0.27 -3.31 6.56
C PHE A 21 0.17 -4.51 7.36
N HIS A 22 0.46 -5.61 6.67
CA HIS A 22 1.23 -6.72 7.19
C HIS A 22 2.61 -6.66 6.54
N VAL A 23 3.63 -6.38 7.35
CA VAL A 23 5.04 -6.33 6.94
C VAL A 23 5.76 -7.42 7.72
N GLY A 24 5.75 -8.63 7.16
CA GLY A 24 6.22 -9.82 7.86
C GLY A 24 5.38 -10.12 9.09
N HIS A 25 5.97 -9.99 10.27
CA HIS A 25 5.29 -10.20 11.55
C HIS A 25 4.64 -8.92 12.12
N CYS A 26 5.00 -7.74 11.59
CA CYS A 26 4.47 -6.47 12.05
C CYS A 26 3.13 -6.17 11.37
N ARG A 27 2.09 -5.89 12.17
CA ARG A 27 0.78 -5.43 11.69
C ARG A 27 0.49 -4.05 12.23
N PHE A 28 0.11 -3.12 11.36
CA PHE A 28 -0.25 -1.77 11.78
C PHE A 28 -1.18 -1.12 10.76
N ALA A 29 -2.05 -0.23 11.24
CA ALA A 29 -2.87 0.60 10.38
C ALA A 29 -2.14 1.91 10.08
N ASN A 30 -2.05 2.30 8.82
CA ASN A 30 -1.53 3.61 8.43
C ASN A 30 -2.11 4.10 7.10
N ALA A 31 -1.96 5.39 6.83
CA ALA A 31 -2.33 6.05 5.60
C ALA A 31 -1.07 6.28 4.73
N PRO A 32 -0.83 5.43 3.70
CA PRO A 32 0.34 5.56 2.85
C PRO A 32 0.21 6.72 1.86
N ILE A 33 1.37 7.20 1.42
CA ILE A 33 1.53 8.05 0.24
C ILE A 33 2.03 7.17 -0.90
N TYR A 34 1.37 7.24 -2.06
CA TYR A 34 1.77 6.48 -3.24
C TYR A 34 2.68 7.27 -4.16
N SER A 35 3.71 6.60 -4.69
CA SER A 35 4.59 7.17 -5.72
C SER A 35 4.93 6.15 -6.81
N GLN A 36 5.35 6.65 -7.98
CA GLN A 36 5.79 5.81 -9.08
C GLN A 36 7.09 5.07 -8.76
N HIS A 37 7.15 3.80 -9.17
CA HIS A 37 8.36 2.99 -9.08
C HIS A 37 9.30 3.32 -10.26
N THR A 38 10.19 4.29 -10.05
CA THR A 38 11.19 4.77 -11.02
C THR A 38 12.61 4.63 -10.45
N THR A 39 13.62 4.56 -11.31
CA THR A 39 15.03 4.39 -10.90
C THR A 39 15.75 5.68 -10.50
N GLY A 40 15.21 6.84 -10.85
CA GLY A 40 15.80 8.14 -10.47
C GLY A 40 15.40 8.60 -9.08
N ASP A 41 16.11 9.60 -8.54
CA ASP A 41 15.91 10.13 -7.17
C ASP A 41 14.55 10.79 -6.94
N LYS A 42 13.89 11.22 -8.01
CA LYS A 42 12.58 11.87 -7.96
C LYS A 42 11.50 10.86 -8.32
N HIS A 43 10.55 10.69 -7.40
CA HIS A 43 9.39 9.82 -7.61
C HIS A 43 8.12 10.65 -7.68
N LYS A 44 7.34 10.47 -8.75
CA LYS A 44 6.08 11.18 -8.95
C LYS A 44 5.02 10.68 -7.98
N PHE A 45 4.36 11.60 -7.29
CA PHE A 45 3.21 11.30 -6.43
C PHE A 45 2.00 10.85 -7.24
N GLU A 46 1.34 9.78 -6.78
CA GLU A 46 0.12 9.22 -7.38
C GLU A 46 -1.03 9.35 -6.37
N ARG A 47 -2.12 10.01 -6.77
CA ARG A 47 -3.28 10.24 -5.90
C ARG A 47 -4.13 8.99 -5.69
N ILE A 48 -4.07 8.06 -6.65
CA ILE A 48 -4.94 6.90 -6.75
C ILE A 48 -4.08 5.69 -7.11
N PHE A 49 -4.32 4.58 -6.43
CA PHE A 49 -3.73 3.30 -6.79
C PHE A 49 -4.60 2.60 -7.84
N ARG A 50 -4.15 2.61 -9.10
CA ARG A 50 -4.89 2.02 -10.24
C ARG A 50 -4.67 0.51 -10.34
N LEU A 51 -5.62 -0.16 -10.98
CA LEU A 51 -5.54 -1.58 -11.35
C LEU A 51 -4.30 -1.86 -12.20
N HIS A 52 -3.70 -3.03 -12.00
CA HIS A 52 -2.50 -3.53 -12.71
C HIS A 52 -1.26 -2.64 -12.64
N GLN A 53 -1.25 -1.65 -11.74
CA GLN A 53 -0.11 -0.75 -11.58
C GLN A 53 0.80 -1.22 -10.44
N ILE A 54 2.10 -1.00 -10.60
CA ILE A 54 3.08 -1.13 -9.52
C ILE A 54 3.32 0.27 -8.96
N LEU A 55 3.17 0.43 -7.64
CA LEU A 55 3.42 1.68 -6.92
C LEU A 55 4.28 1.44 -5.69
N VAL A 56 4.94 2.49 -5.23
CA VAL A 56 5.63 2.50 -3.94
C VAL A 56 4.73 3.16 -2.91
N ALA A 57 4.40 2.43 -1.84
CA ALA A 57 3.74 2.96 -0.66
C ALA A 57 4.78 3.39 0.37
N THR A 58 4.68 4.65 0.80
CA THR A 58 5.55 5.25 1.82
C THR A 58 4.70 5.61 3.03
N CYS A 59 5.07 5.09 4.20
CA CYS A 59 4.37 5.32 5.46
C CYS A 59 5.36 5.22 6.63
N PHE A 60 4.96 5.74 7.80
CA PHE A 60 5.72 5.62 9.04
C PHE A 60 5.31 4.36 9.80
N GLY A 61 6.27 3.59 10.32
CA GLY A 61 5.95 2.37 11.03
C GLY A 61 7.18 1.70 11.64
N PRO A 62 7.01 0.53 12.27
CA PRO A 62 8.10 -0.25 12.82
C PRO A 62 9.16 -0.57 11.75
N ILE A 63 10.43 -0.39 12.09
CA ILE A 63 11.54 -0.71 11.19
C ILE A 63 11.63 -2.23 11.05
N THR A 64 11.61 -2.71 9.81
CA THR A 64 11.76 -4.13 9.48
C THR A 64 12.92 -4.28 8.50
N TYR A 65 13.76 -5.30 8.70
CA TYR A 65 14.84 -5.61 7.77
C TYR A 65 14.27 -6.06 6.41
N PRO A 66 14.93 -5.72 5.29
CA PRO A 66 14.46 -6.06 3.95
C PRO A 66 14.44 -7.59 3.71
N LEU A 67 13.75 -8.03 2.65
CA LEU A 67 13.40 -9.44 2.32
C LEU A 67 12.16 -9.98 3.05
N VAL A 68 11.16 -9.13 3.24
CA VAL A 68 9.92 -9.49 3.92
C VAL A 68 8.73 -9.23 3.00
N SER A 69 7.74 -10.12 3.03
CA SER A 69 6.48 -9.96 2.30
C SER A 69 5.65 -8.81 2.88
N VAL A 70 5.06 -8.00 1.99
CA VAL A 70 4.18 -6.91 2.36
C VAL A 70 2.79 -7.16 1.77
N LEU A 71 1.77 -7.12 2.61
CA LEU A 71 0.36 -7.13 2.22
C LEU A 71 -0.31 -5.86 2.77
N ALA A 72 -1.24 -5.30 2.03
CA ALA A 72 -1.96 -4.09 2.42
C ALA A 72 -3.44 -4.30 2.22
N PHE A 73 -4.22 -4.24 3.30
CA PHE A 73 -5.64 -4.53 3.28
C PHE A 73 -6.46 -3.26 3.49
N LYS A 74 -7.54 -3.12 2.73
CA LYS A 74 -8.56 -2.10 3.00
C LYS A 74 -9.60 -2.68 3.96
N GLN A 75 -9.90 -1.93 5.02
CA GLN A 75 -10.97 -2.31 5.94
C GLN A 75 -12.32 -1.79 5.43
N TYR A 76 -13.33 -2.66 5.37
CA TYR A 76 -14.70 -2.28 5.11
C TYR A 76 -15.43 -1.84 6.38
N SER A 77 -16.55 -1.13 6.21
CA SER A 77 -17.42 -0.68 7.31
C SER A 77 -17.97 -1.82 8.18
N ASN A 78 -18.05 -3.03 7.64
CA ASN A 78 -18.46 -4.24 8.34
C ASN A 78 -17.32 -4.91 9.13
N GLY A 79 -16.13 -4.31 9.15
CA GLY A 79 -14.95 -4.81 9.86
C GLY A 79 -14.15 -5.89 9.11
N TYR A 80 -14.62 -6.33 7.93
CA TYR A 80 -13.89 -7.30 7.10
C TYR A 80 -12.74 -6.62 6.36
N LEU A 81 -11.65 -7.35 6.15
CA LEU A 81 -10.47 -6.92 5.42
C LEU A 81 -10.55 -7.40 3.97
N PHE A 82 -10.17 -6.54 3.03
CA PHE A 82 -10.05 -6.87 1.61
C PHE A 82 -8.60 -6.77 1.17
N GLU A 83 -8.16 -7.71 0.36
CA GLU A 83 -6.80 -7.76 -0.19
C GLU A 83 -6.58 -6.77 -1.35
#